data_AF-A0A929EW70-F1
#
_entry.id   AF-A0A929EW70-F1
#
_cell.length_a   1.000
_cell.length_b   1.000
_cell.length_c   1.000
_cell.angle_alpha   90.00
_cell.angle_beta   90.00
_cell.angle_gamma   90.00
#
_symmetry.space_group_name_H-M   'P 1'
#
loop_
_entity.id
_entity.type
_entity.pdbx_description
1 polymer ?
#
loop_
_entity_poly.entity_id
_entity_poly.type
_entity_poly.pdbx_seq_one_letter_code
_entity_poly.pdbx_strand_id
1 'polypeptide(L)'
;MSSRTIKVDHLYRVEGHGGIRVELDGKKLLDVKMEIFEGSRFFEALIRGRHYNDVPMIMCRICAICSASHRLVAIKAVEKAIGLEVSPQTKRLRELLILGEIIESHTLHLFCLAAPDFLGFPGVAAMAERHGDVVKMGLGLKKLGNQIQEIIGGRKIHQVNAEVGGFGKVPEEEQLMELRRALEDKLGDALEAVAFIESITVENITKSPSIFSALTNGEENYSYTGDTILVSTGETMPVEDYKKLTNEFVVNHSHAKHSLYKDKPFMVGSLARLYLNRQKLKGKAGQEMKRLEKSFDPDNILWNNLGQAVENLQSMERAIEIIDQLMGDGYREEEIVKPLKIKGGSGSAGTEAPRGTLYHSYTIDSDGLVTDADVITPTAINLENMEKDIRAATILAIDDAEEDLKLKLEKVARAYDPCISCSVHLVDLRKEKNSQP
;
A
#
# COMPACT_ATOMS: atom_id res chain seq x y z
N MET A 1 30.93 29.74 3.20
CA MET A 1 29.72 29.43 3.99
C MET A 1 29.85 27.98 4.45
N SER A 2 29.37 27.65 5.64
CA SER A 2 29.53 26.30 6.22
C SER A 2 28.45 25.38 5.67
N SER A 3 28.84 24.28 5.03
CA SER A 3 27.92 23.18 4.72
C SER A 3 27.35 22.60 6.01
N ARG A 4 26.05 22.31 6.05
CA ARG A 4 25.35 21.67 7.17
C ARG A 4 24.57 20.46 6.66
N THR A 5 24.56 19.39 7.44
CA THR A 5 23.76 18.20 7.16
C THR A 5 22.72 18.03 8.26
N ILE A 6 21.46 17.88 7.87
CA ILE A 6 20.37 17.48 8.77
C ILE A 6 20.13 16.00 8.53
N LYS A 7 20.10 15.22 9.61
CA LYS A 7 19.95 13.77 9.54
C LYS A 7 18.88 13.28 10.50
N VAL A 8 17.99 12.45 9.97
CA VAL A 8 17.12 11.55 10.73
C VAL A 8 17.72 10.16 10.53
N ASP A 9 18.52 9.70 11.48
CA ASP A 9 19.27 8.43 11.36
C ASP A 9 18.35 7.21 11.24
N HIS A 10 17.24 7.23 11.96
CA HIS A 10 16.24 6.18 11.92
C HIS A 10 14.85 6.80 11.98
N LEU A 11 14.06 6.55 10.94
CA LEU A 11 12.68 6.96 10.86
C LEU A 11 11.85 6.00 11.73
N TYR A 12 11.42 6.46 12.90
CA TYR A 12 10.54 5.67 13.78
C TYR A 12 9.09 5.66 13.26
N ARG A 13 8.28 4.70 13.71
CA ARG A 13 6.85 4.54 13.37
C ARG A 13 6.59 4.41 11.87
N VAL A 14 7.49 3.71 11.20
CA VAL A 14 7.29 3.16 9.86
C VAL A 14 7.62 1.68 9.91
N GLU A 15 7.20 0.92 8.91
CA GLU A 15 7.60 -0.47 8.79
C GLU A 15 8.98 -0.52 8.10
N GLY A 16 9.92 -1.30 8.67
CA GLY A 16 11.28 -1.47 8.19
C GLY A 16 12.26 -0.35 8.57
N HIS A 17 13.46 -0.38 7.99
CA HIS A 17 14.60 0.46 8.41
C HIS A 17 15.05 1.46 7.33
N GLY A 18 14.86 2.75 7.62
CA GLY A 18 15.37 3.84 6.79
C GLY A 18 15.55 5.16 7.55
N GLY A 19 16.05 6.18 6.86
CA GLY A 19 16.34 7.51 7.40
C GLY A 19 16.26 8.60 6.33
N ILE A 20 16.47 9.85 6.76
CA ILE A 20 16.41 11.04 5.90
C ILE A 20 17.72 11.81 6.04
N ARG A 21 18.34 12.18 4.92
CA ARG A 21 19.53 13.02 4.90
C ARG A 21 19.33 14.22 4.00
N VAL A 22 19.55 15.41 4.55
CA VAL A 22 19.42 16.70 3.85
C VAL A 22 20.75 17.46 3.92
N GLU A 23 21.26 17.89 2.78
CA GLU A 23 22.49 18.67 2.66
C GLU A 23 22.18 20.13 2.29
N LEU A 24 22.72 21.07 3.07
CA LEU A 24 22.54 22.52 2.89
C LEU A 24 23.88 23.24 2.80
N ASP A 25 23.94 24.30 1.99
CA ASP A 25 24.99 25.34 2.04
C ASP A 25 24.34 26.68 2.40
N GLY A 26 24.43 27.06 3.68
CA GLY A 26 23.63 28.15 4.23
C GLY A 26 22.13 27.86 4.09
N LYS A 27 21.43 28.69 3.30
CA LYS A 27 20.00 28.52 2.95
C LYS A 27 19.77 27.84 1.60
N LYS A 28 20.83 27.36 0.94
CA LYS A 28 20.70 26.65 -0.34
C LYS A 28 20.59 25.16 -0.10
N LEU A 29 19.49 24.55 -0.53
CA LEU A 29 19.34 23.10 -0.58
C LEU A 29 20.27 22.51 -1.65
N LEU A 30 21.14 21.59 -1.25
CA LEU A 30 22.04 20.86 -2.15
C LEU A 30 21.47 19.50 -2.52
N ASP A 31 21.09 18.71 -1.51
CA ASP A 31 20.60 17.35 -1.73
C ASP A 31 19.64 16.87 -0.64
N VAL A 32 18.81 15.89 -0.99
CA VAL A 32 17.88 15.18 -0.11
C VAL A 32 17.89 13.71 -0.48
N LYS A 33 17.99 12.83 0.50
CA LYS A 33 18.03 11.39 0.32
C LYS A 33 17.13 10.67 1.30
N MET A 34 16.32 9.76 0.79
CA MET A 34 15.66 8.72 1.56
C MET A 34 16.59 7.51 1.63
N GLU A 35 17.26 7.35 2.77
CA GLU A 35 18.25 6.29 2.96
C GLU A 35 17.55 5.02 3.44
N ILE A 36 17.39 4.04 2.55
CA ILE A 36 16.87 2.72 2.92
C ILE A 36 18.04 1.76 3.14
N PHE A 37 18.16 1.20 4.34
CA PHE A 37 19.26 0.30 4.71
C PHE A 37 18.80 -1.08 5.16
N GLU A 38 17.50 -1.37 5.03
CA GLU A 38 16.93 -2.70 5.23
C GLU A 38 17.61 -3.77 4.35
N GLY A 39 17.76 -4.99 4.86
CA GLY A 39 18.43 -6.07 4.15
C GLY A 39 17.57 -6.65 3.02
N SER A 40 18.15 -6.83 1.83
CA SER A 40 17.45 -7.45 0.71
C SER A 40 17.14 -8.92 1.00
N ARG A 41 15.92 -9.32 0.69
CA ARG A 41 15.43 -10.68 0.95
C ARG A 41 15.34 -11.55 -0.32
N PHE A 42 15.60 -10.96 -1.48
CA PHE A 42 15.74 -11.64 -2.77
C PHE A 42 14.59 -12.58 -3.14
N PHE A 43 13.34 -12.18 -2.84
CA PHE A 43 12.14 -12.99 -3.11
C PHE A 43 12.00 -13.41 -4.58
N GLU A 44 12.34 -12.51 -5.51
CA GLU A 44 12.32 -12.78 -6.96
C GLU A 44 13.26 -13.93 -7.31
N ALA A 45 14.49 -13.91 -6.80
CA ALA A 45 15.45 -15.00 -7.01
C ALA A 45 15.05 -16.28 -6.27
N LEU A 46 14.48 -16.15 -5.06
CA LEU A 46 14.08 -17.27 -4.20
C LEU A 46 13.03 -18.18 -4.84
N ILE A 47 12.13 -17.62 -5.66
CA ILE A 47 11.06 -18.40 -6.28
C ILE A 47 11.44 -19.01 -7.62
N ARG A 48 12.57 -18.61 -8.23
CA ARG A 48 13.04 -19.23 -9.48
C ARG A 48 13.36 -20.70 -9.23
N GLY A 49 12.87 -21.57 -10.13
CA GLY A 49 12.96 -23.02 -10.02
C GLY A 49 11.94 -23.65 -9.06
N ARG A 50 11.07 -22.87 -8.40
CA ARG A 50 9.99 -23.41 -7.57
C ARG A 50 8.74 -23.65 -8.41
N HIS A 51 7.90 -24.57 -7.95
CA HIS A 51 6.61 -24.82 -8.55
C HIS A 51 5.65 -23.65 -8.26
N TYR A 52 4.81 -23.29 -9.24
CA TYR A 52 3.94 -22.12 -9.15
C TYR A 52 3.01 -22.11 -7.91
N ASN A 53 2.62 -23.28 -7.42
CA ASN A 53 1.80 -23.41 -6.20
C ASN A 53 2.48 -22.87 -4.94
N ASP A 54 3.81 -22.86 -4.88
CA ASP A 54 4.56 -22.36 -3.73
C ASP A 54 4.66 -20.83 -3.71
N VAL A 55 4.49 -20.20 -4.89
CA VAL A 55 4.74 -18.76 -5.10
C VAL A 55 3.86 -17.89 -4.19
N PRO A 56 2.52 -18.07 -4.11
CA PRO A 56 1.68 -17.22 -3.26
C PRO A 56 2.06 -17.30 -1.78
N MET A 57 2.45 -18.50 -1.30
CA MET A 57 2.88 -18.68 0.07
C MET A 57 4.17 -17.90 0.33
N ILE A 58 5.16 -18.02 -0.55
CA ILE A 58 6.45 -17.34 -0.37
C ILE A 58 6.27 -15.81 -0.45
N MET A 59 5.50 -15.33 -1.43
CA MET A 59 5.35 -13.91 -1.70
C MET A 59 4.64 -13.15 -0.59
N CYS A 60 3.69 -13.77 0.12
CA CYS A 60 3.07 -13.09 1.25
C CYS A 60 3.98 -12.96 2.50
N ARG A 61 5.23 -13.45 2.46
CA ARG A 61 6.26 -13.17 3.48
C ARG A 61 7.09 -11.91 3.16
N ILE A 62 6.85 -11.26 2.01
CA ILE A 62 7.44 -9.96 1.72
C ILE A 62 7.03 -8.97 2.82
N CYS A 63 5.79 -8.96 3.28
CA CYS A 63 5.41 -8.11 4.40
C CYS A 63 4.24 -8.69 5.17
N ALA A 64 4.30 -8.54 6.49
CA ALA A 64 3.25 -8.99 7.39
C ALA A 64 2.00 -8.09 7.39
N ILE A 65 2.14 -6.82 7.01
CA ILE A 65 1.03 -5.85 6.95
C ILE A 65 0.23 -6.02 5.65
N CYS A 66 0.90 -6.00 4.48
CA CYS A 66 0.25 -6.16 3.17
C CYS A 66 0.35 -7.59 2.60
N SER A 67 0.28 -8.59 3.49
CA SER A 67 0.47 -10.00 3.14
C SER A 67 -0.65 -10.54 2.24
N ALA A 68 -1.87 -10.04 2.38
CA ALA A 68 -3.01 -10.48 1.58
C ALA A 68 -2.89 -9.95 0.15
N SER A 69 -2.50 -8.69 -0.03
CA SER A 69 -2.21 -8.08 -1.33
C SER A 69 -1.12 -8.86 -2.07
N HIS A 70 0.03 -9.14 -1.43
CA HIS A 70 1.10 -9.95 -2.02
C HIS A 70 0.63 -11.36 -2.40
N ARG A 71 -0.17 -12.00 -1.56
CA ARG A 71 -0.71 -13.33 -1.87
C ARG A 71 -1.61 -13.29 -3.10
N LEU A 72 -2.57 -12.36 -3.12
CA LEU A 72 -3.60 -12.31 -4.16
C LEU A 72 -3.05 -11.85 -5.50
N VAL A 73 -2.16 -10.85 -5.53
CA VAL A 73 -1.53 -10.42 -6.78
C VAL A 73 -0.62 -11.52 -7.34
N ALA A 74 0.08 -12.27 -6.47
CA ALA A 74 0.86 -13.41 -6.89
C ALA A 74 -0.01 -14.51 -7.50
N ILE A 75 -1.15 -14.83 -6.86
CA ILE A 75 -2.13 -15.77 -7.41
C ILE A 75 -2.63 -15.30 -8.78
N LYS A 76 -3.05 -14.03 -8.90
CA LYS A 76 -3.54 -13.47 -10.17
C LYS A 76 -2.49 -13.55 -11.28
N ALA A 77 -1.23 -13.25 -10.97
CA ALA A 77 -0.13 -13.33 -11.95
C ALA A 77 0.12 -14.78 -12.40
N VAL A 78 0.12 -15.73 -11.46
CA VAL A 78 0.23 -17.16 -11.77
C VAL A 78 -0.94 -17.65 -12.61
N GLU A 79 -2.18 -17.32 -12.23
CA GLU A 79 -3.39 -17.71 -12.95
C GLU A 79 -3.38 -17.19 -14.40
N LYS A 80 -2.97 -15.93 -14.60
CA LYS A 80 -2.75 -15.38 -15.95
C LYS A 80 -1.69 -16.14 -16.72
N ALA A 81 -0.55 -16.46 -16.09
CA ALA A 81 0.55 -17.16 -16.73
C ALA A 81 0.17 -18.58 -17.21
N ILE A 82 -0.70 -19.28 -16.48
CA ILE A 82 -1.16 -20.64 -16.83
C ILE A 82 -2.52 -20.67 -17.54
N GLY A 83 -3.13 -19.51 -17.80
CA GLY A 83 -4.42 -19.39 -18.50
C GLY A 83 -5.61 -19.93 -17.70
N LEU A 84 -5.62 -19.69 -16.38
CA LEU A 84 -6.68 -20.14 -15.48
C LEU A 84 -7.62 -18.98 -15.12
N GLU A 85 -8.92 -19.24 -15.18
CA GLU A 85 -9.95 -18.30 -14.74
C GLU A 85 -10.72 -18.86 -13.53
N VAL A 86 -11.10 -17.97 -12.63
CA VAL A 86 -11.86 -18.29 -11.42
C VAL A 86 -13.26 -17.68 -11.46
N SER A 87 -14.17 -18.24 -10.65
CA SER A 87 -15.56 -17.82 -10.57
C SER A 87 -15.73 -16.35 -10.11
N PRO A 88 -16.88 -15.70 -10.41
CA PRO A 88 -17.22 -14.41 -9.82
C PRO A 88 -17.23 -14.42 -8.29
N GLN A 89 -17.69 -15.52 -7.67
CA GLN A 89 -17.68 -15.67 -6.21
C GLN A 89 -16.24 -15.61 -5.66
N THR A 90 -15.32 -16.35 -6.26
CA THR A 90 -13.89 -16.32 -5.89
C THR A 90 -13.32 -14.91 -6.04
N LYS A 91 -13.62 -14.20 -7.13
CA LYS A 91 -13.16 -12.81 -7.33
C LYS A 91 -13.65 -11.88 -6.22
N ARG A 92 -14.93 -11.99 -5.83
CA ARG A 92 -15.53 -11.19 -4.75
C ARG A 92 -14.94 -11.51 -3.37
N LEU A 93 -14.72 -12.80 -3.06
CA LEU A 93 -14.05 -13.18 -1.81
C LEU A 93 -12.61 -12.65 -1.75
N ARG A 94 -11.88 -12.65 -2.87
CA ARG A 94 -10.55 -12.05 -2.95
C ARG A 94 -10.60 -10.52 -2.77
N GLU A 95 -11.59 -9.84 -3.36
CA GLU A 95 -11.80 -8.41 -3.12
C GLU A 95 -12.09 -8.13 -1.64
N LEU A 96 -12.98 -8.91 -1.02
CA LEU A 96 -13.29 -8.79 0.41
C LEU A 96 -12.04 -8.97 1.29
N LEU A 97 -11.14 -9.88 0.91
CA LEU A 97 -9.87 -10.05 1.59
C LEU A 97 -8.95 -8.81 1.47
N ILE A 98 -8.87 -8.19 0.29
CA ILE A 98 -8.16 -6.90 0.11
C ILE A 98 -8.78 -5.81 0.98
N LEU A 99 -10.11 -5.70 1.04
CA LEU A 99 -10.79 -4.71 1.86
C LEU A 99 -10.47 -4.88 3.35
N GLY A 100 -10.39 -6.12 3.84
CA GLY A 100 -9.95 -6.40 5.20
C GLY A 100 -8.53 -5.91 5.49
N GLU A 101 -7.62 -6.02 4.52
CA GLU A 101 -6.25 -5.49 4.61
C GLU A 101 -6.22 -3.96 4.57
N ILE A 102 -7.00 -3.32 3.69
CA ILE A 102 -7.13 -1.86 3.61
C ILE A 102 -7.65 -1.28 4.94
N ILE A 103 -8.72 -1.87 5.48
CA ILE A 103 -9.31 -1.43 6.75
C ILE A 103 -8.27 -1.54 7.87
N GLU A 104 -7.60 -2.68 7.96
CA GLU A 104 -6.60 -2.94 9.01
C GLU A 104 -5.39 -2.01 8.90
N SER A 105 -4.79 -1.90 7.71
CA SER A 105 -3.54 -1.17 7.49
C SER A 105 -3.74 0.33 7.62
N HIS A 106 -4.80 0.90 7.03
CA HIS A 106 -5.07 2.33 7.14
C HIS A 106 -5.31 2.73 8.59
N THR A 107 -6.11 1.95 9.32
CA THR A 107 -6.36 2.25 10.73
C THR A 107 -5.11 2.10 11.57
N LEU A 108 -4.28 1.08 11.35
CA LEU A 108 -2.98 0.95 12.01
C LEU A 108 -2.12 2.19 11.76
N HIS A 109 -1.97 2.58 10.50
CA HIS A 109 -1.16 3.73 10.13
C HIS A 109 -1.69 5.02 10.78
N LEU A 110 -2.96 5.35 10.57
CA LEU A 110 -3.54 6.60 11.05
C LEU A 110 -3.49 6.75 12.56
N PHE A 111 -3.89 5.73 13.31
CA PHE A 111 -4.08 5.88 14.76
C PHE A 111 -2.86 5.47 15.59
N CYS A 112 -1.98 4.61 15.07
CA CYS A 112 -0.80 4.14 15.83
C CYS A 112 0.50 4.80 15.37
N LEU A 113 0.60 5.20 14.10
CA LEU A 113 1.85 5.69 13.52
C LEU A 113 1.81 7.20 13.27
N ALA A 114 0.83 7.66 12.49
CA ALA A 114 0.71 9.05 12.08
C ALA A 114 0.16 9.96 13.20
N ALA A 115 -1.09 9.78 13.65
CA ALA A 115 -1.76 10.71 14.55
C ALA A 115 -0.95 11.16 15.78
N PRO A 116 -0.17 10.28 16.47
CA PRO A 116 0.66 10.73 17.57
C PRO A 116 1.65 11.85 17.18
N ASP A 117 2.25 11.83 15.98
CA ASP A 117 3.14 12.90 15.52
C ASP A 117 2.43 14.23 15.30
N PHE A 118 1.30 14.18 14.61
CA PHE A 118 0.58 15.39 14.25
C PHE A 118 -0.05 16.07 15.47
N LEU A 119 -0.29 15.30 16.54
CA LEU A 119 -0.78 15.80 17.82
C LEU A 119 0.34 16.09 18.84
N GLY A 120 1.61 15.85 18.48
CA GLY A 120 2.76 16.14 19.34
C GLY A 120 2.97 15.16 20.49
N PHE A 121 2.48 13.92 20.37
CA PHE A 121 2.73 12.84 21.32
C PHE A 121 3.94 11.99 20.90
N PRO A 122 4.74 11.49 21.85
CA PRO A 122 5.88 10.62 21.55
C PRO A 122 5.47 9.24 20.99
N GLY A 123 4.20 8.87 21.12
CA GLY A 123 3.66 7.63 20.58
C GLY A 123 2.22 7.36 21.02
N VAL A 124 1.64 6.27 20.53
CA VAL A 124 0.23 5.91 20.75
C VAL A 124 -0.13 5.72 22.23
N ALA A 125 0.80 5.23 23.06
CA ALA A 125 0.57 5.04 24.49
C ALA A 125 0.33 6.39 25.21
N ALA A 126 1.17 7.38 24.95
CA ALA A 126 1.00 8.73 25.50
C ALA A 126 -0.24 9.43 24.92
N MET A 127 -0.54 9.22 23.64
CA MET A 127 -1.76 9.73 23.03
C MET A 127 -3.02 9.14 23.69
N ALA A 128 -2.99 7.85 24.08
CA ALA A 128 -4.12 7.18 24.73
C ALA A 128 -4.48 7.74 26.12
N GLU A 129 -3.54 8.40 26.80
CA GLU A 129 -3.84 9.06 28.08
C GLU A 129 -4.79 10.25 27.93
N ARG A 130 -4.80 10.90 26.74
CA ARG A 130 -5.66 12.05 26.44
C ARG A 130 -6.78 11.75 25.44
N HIS A 131 -6.52 10.86 24.49
CA HIS A 131 -7.42 10.49 23.39
C HIS A 131 -7.75 8.98 23.44
N GLY A 132 -7.94 8.43 24.64
CA GLY A 132 -8.12 6.99 24.84
C GLY A 132 -9.29 6.39 24.07
N ASP A 133 -10.40 7.13 23.94
CA ASP A 133 -11.57 6.64 23.20
C ASP A 133 -11.32 6.60 21.69
N VAL A 134 -10.59 7.56 21.15
CA VAL A 134 -10.15 7.57 19.74
C VAL A 134 -9.19 6.41 19.47
N VAL A 135 -8.24 6.15 20.38
CA VAL A 135 -7.32 5.00 20.25
C VAL A 135 -8.10 3.68 20.28
N LYS A 136 -9.07 3.53 21.19
CA LYS A 136 -9.93 2.33 21.24
C LYS A 136 -10.77 2.16 19.98
N MET A 137 -11.33 3.25 19.45
CA MET A 137 -12.07 3.26 18.19
C MET A 137 -11.20 2.77 17.04
N GLY A 138 -9.99 3.35 16.87
CA GLY A 138 -9.02 2.90 15.89
C GLY A 138 -8.66 1.41 16.08
N LEU A 139 -8.33 0.97 17.29
CA LEU A 139 -8.06 -0.45 17.53
C LEU A 139 -9.27 -1.37 17.23
N GLY A 140 -10.49 -0.87 17.41
CA GLY A 140 -11.73 -1.55 17.04
C GLY A 140 -11.88 -1.74 15.52
N LEU A 141 -11.66 -0.69 14.74
CA LEU A 141 -11.67 -0.75 13.27
C LEU A 141 -10.55 -1.67 12.75
N LYS A 142 -9.35 -1.58 13.34
CA LYS A 142 -8.23 -2.49 13.03
C LYS A 142 -8.59 -3.95 13.31
N LYS A 143 -9.27 -4.23 14.43
CA LYS A 143 -9.74 -5.57 14.77
C LYS A 143 -10.74 -6.08 13.74
N LEU A 144 -11.63 -5.24 13.25
CA LEU A 144 -12.61 -5.61 12.22
C LEU A 144 -11.93 -6.01 10.90
N GLY A 145 -10.95 -5.23 10.43
CA GLY A 145 -10.15 -5.60 9.25
C GLY A 145 -9.43 -6.94 9.42
N ASN A 146 -8.89 -7.20 10.62
CA ASN A 146 -8.29 -8.50 10.96
C ASN A 146 -9.31 -9.65 10.96
N GLN A 147 -10.54 -9.43 11.41
CA GLN A 147 -11.59 -10.46 11.40
C GLN A 147 -11.96 -10.85 9.97
N ILE A 148 -12.06 -9.87 9.05
CA ILE A 148 -12.27 -10.16 7.63
C ILE A 148 -11.11 -11.00 7.10
N GLN A 149 -9.87 -10.59 7.34
CA GLN A 149 -8.69 -11.34 6.88
C GLN A 149 -8.63 -12.77 7.45
N GLU A 150 -9.03 -12.96 8.71
CA GLU A 150 -9.07 -14.28 9.36
C GLU A 150 -10.16 -15.18 8.78
N ILE A 151 -11.38 -14.68 8.61
CA ILE A 151 -12.52 -15.45 8.10
C ILE A 151 -12.30 -15.82 6.63
N ILE A 152 -11.88 -14.86 5.79
CA ILE A 152 -11.69 -15.11 4.36
C ILE A 152 -10.36 -15.81 4.07
N GLY A 153 -9.28 -15.36 4.71
CA GLY A 153 -7.91 -15.78 4.42
C GLY A 153 -7.38 -16.91 5.31
N GLY A 154 -8.14 -17.31 6.34
CA GLY A 154 -7.78 -18.34 7.32
C GLY A 154 -6.80 -17.89 8.40
N ARG A 155 -6.16 -16.73 8.25
CA ARG A 155 -5.23 -16.13 9.22
C ARG A 155 -5.27 -14.61 9.12
N LYS A 156 -5.06 -13.91 10.22
CA LYS A 156 -4.94 -12.44 10.25
C LYS A 156 -3.73 -11.92 9.47
N ILE A 157 -2.64 -12.68 9.49
CA ILE A 157 -1.36 -12.34 8.86
C ILE A 157 -0.90 -13.57 8.07
N HIS A 158 -0.35 -13.35 6.88
CA HIS A 158 0.14 -14.39 5.98
C HIS A 158 -0.97 -15.42 5.69
N GLN A 159 -2.09 -14.94 5.13
CA GLN A 159 -3.26 -15.75 4.77
C GLN A 159 -2.84 -17.00 4.02
N VAL A 160 -3.51 -18.12 4.28
CA VAL A 160 -3.20 -19.43 3.70
C VAL A 160 -4.33 -19.97 2.82
N ASN A 161 -5.54 -19.42 2.94
CA ASN A 161 -6.73 -20.03 2.38
C ASN A 161 -6.95 -19.71 0.88
N ALA A 162 -6.59 -18.52 0.42
CA ALA A 162 -6.69 -18.18 -1.01
C ALA A 162 -5.60 -18.94 -1.79
N GLU A 163 -5.95 -19.72 -2.80
CA GLU A 163 -5.00 -20.53 -3.58
C GLU A 163 -5.15 -20.25 -5.07
N VAL A 164 -4.19 -20.75 -5.86
CA VAL A 164 -4.31 -20.72 -7.34
C VAL A 164 -5.53 -21.55 -7.72
N GLY A 165 -6.48 -20.90 -8.41
CA GLY A 165 -7.73 -21.53 -8.84
C GLY A 165 -8.90 -21.44 -7.86
N GLY A 166 -8.76 -20.83 -6.69
CA GLY A 166 -9.89 -20.67 -5.77
C GLY A 166 -9.51 -20.39 -4.31
N PHE A 167 -10.23 -21.04 -3.41
CA PHE A 167 -10.00 -21.07 -1.97
C PHE A 167 -9.95 -22.52 -1.48
N GLY A 168 -9.14 -22.80 -0.45
CA GLY A 168 -9.12 -24.12 0.19
C GLY A 168 -10.44 -24.46 0.88
N LYS A 169 -11.03 -23.49 1.60
CA LYS A 169 -12.39 -23.54 2.14
C LYS A 169 -13.04 -22.17 2.01
N VAL A 170 -14.25 -22.06 1.49
CA VAL A 170 -14.98 -20.78 1.51
C VAL A 170 -15.62 -20.56 2.91
N PRO A 171 -15.75 -19.30 3.37
CA PRO A 171 -16.42 -19.01 4.65
C PRO A 171 -17.84 -19.56 4.73
N GLU A 172 -18.33 -19.85 5.93
CA GLU A 172 -19.75 -20.19 6.12
C GLU A 172 -20.62 -18.93 6.00
N GLU A 173 -21.86 -19.08 5.50
CA GLU A 173 -22.79 -17.95 5.31
C GLU A 173 -23.00 -17.15 6.61
N GLU A 174 -23.16 -17.82 7.75
CA GLU A 174 -23.33 -17.16 9.04
C GLU A 174 -22.13 -16.28 9.39
N GLN A 175 -20.90 -16.73 9.09
CA GLN A 175 -19.68 -15.93 9.33
C GLN A 175 -19.67 -14.65 8.49
N LEU A 176 -20.12 -14.74 7.22
CA LEU A 176 -20.25 -13.57 6.36
C LEU A 176 -21.33 -12.60 6.87
N MET A 177 -22.47 -13.13 7.35
CA MET A 177 -23.56 -12.31 7.88
C MET A 177 -23.22 -11.68 9.24
N GLU A 178 -22.44 -12.35 10.09
CA GLU A 178 -21.84 -11.76 11.29
C GLU A 178 -20.89 -10.62 10.94
N LEU A 179 -20.00 -10.81 9.95
CA LEU A 179 -19.11 -9.75 9.47
C LEU A 179 -19.91 -8.55 8.93
N ARG A 180 -20.96 -8.80 8.16
CA ARG A 180 -21.84 -7.76 7.63
C ARG A 180 -22.45 -6.91 8.75
N ARG A 181 -23.00 -7.55 9.79
CA ARG A 181 -23.57 -6.86 10.97
C ARG A 181 -22.50 -6.05 11.69
N ALA A 182 -21.32 -6.64 11.93
CA ALA A 182 -20.22 -5.96 12.59
C ALA A 182 -19.69 -4.74 11.80
N LEU A 183 -19.67 -4.82 10.47
CA LEU A 183 -19.34 -3.70 9.58
C LEU A 183 -20.37 -2.59 9.71
N GLU A 184 -21.65 -2.92 9.65
CA GLU A 184 -22.75 -1.95 9.77
C GLU A 184 -22.73 -1.23 11.12
N ASP A 185 -22.56 -1.97 12.22
CA ASP A 185 -22.45 -1.43 13.59
C ASP A 185 -21.26 -0.46 13.75
N LYS A 186 -20.19 -0.66 12.97
CA LYS A 186 -18.94 0.12 13.05
C LYS A 186 -18.84 1.24 12.02
N LEU A 187 -19.82 1.43 11.14
CA LEU A 187 -19.82 2.56 10.20
C LEU A 187 -19.80 3.92 10.90
N GLY A 188 -20.37 4.03 12.11
CA GLY A 188 -20.29 5.24 12.94
C GLY A 188 -18.86 5.56 13.36
N ASP A 189 -18.12 4.55 13.81
CA ASP A 189 -16.70 4.69 14.18
C ASP A 189 -15.84 5.12 12.99
N ALA A 190 -16.12 4.62 11.79
CA ALA A 190 -15.40 5.02 10.58
C ALA A 190 -15.69 6.47 10.15
N LEU A 191 -16.91 6.96 10.35
CA LEU A 191 -17.25 8.38 10.16
C LEU A 191 -16.52 9.28 11.16
N GLU A 192 -16.52 8.88 12.44
CA GLU A 192 -15.79 9.60 13.48
C GLU A 192 -14.28 9.58 13.23
N ALA A 193 -13.75 8.49 12.67
CA ALA A 193 -12.36 8.42 12.23
C ALA A 193 -12.03 9.47 11.15
N VAL A 194 -12.90 9.66 10.16
CA VAL A 194 -12.73 10.72 9.14
C VAL A 194 -12.74 12.10 9.81
N ALA A 195 -13.71 12.37 10.68
CA ALA A 195 -13.83 13.65 11.38
C ALA A 195 -12.61 13.94 12.27
N PHE A 196 -12.12 12.94 13.00
CA PHE A 196 -10.94 13.07 13.85
C PHE A 196 -9.69 13.37 13.02
N ILE A 197 -9.44 12.63 11.94
CA ILE A 197 -8.26 12.87 11.10
C ILE A 197 -8.34 14.22 10.38
N GLU A 198 -9.53 14.66 9.97
CA GLU A 198 -9.72 16.02 9.45
C GLU A 198 -9.42 17.11 10.50
N SER A 199 -9.75 16.87 11.78
CA SER A 199 -9.50 17.83 12.86
C SER A 199 -8.00 18.04 13.14
N ILE A 200 -7.16 17.07 12.74
CA ILE A 200 -5.71 17.19 12.82
C ILE A 200 -5.27 18.19 11.74
N THR A 201 -4.74 19.33 12.15
CA THR A 201 -4.36 20.40 11.23
C THR A 201 -3.32 19.89 10.22
N VAL A 202 -3.69 19.89 8.93
CA VAL A 202 -2.77 19.63 7.84
C VAL A 202 -1.90 20.87 7.66
N GLU A 203 -0.68 20.81 8.18
CA GLU A 203 0.28 21.89 7.98
C GLU A 203 0.57 22.05 6.47
N ASN A 204 0.69 23.28 6.01
CA ASN A 204 1.07 23.56 4.62
C ASN A 204 2.60 23.47 4.45
N ILE A 205 3.15 22.29 4.70
CA ILE A 205 4.60 22.02 4.68
C ILE A 205 5.07 21.37 3.39
N THR A 206 4.16 20.94 2.51
CA THR A 206 4.50 20.44 1.18
C THR A 206 3.59 21.07 0.14
N LYS A 207 4.18 21.68 -0.89
CA LYS A 207 3.50 22.19 -2.09
C LYS A 207 4.27 21.74 -3.31
N SER A 208 3.92 20.55 -3.79
CA SER A 208 4.73 19.79 -4.73
C SER A 208 3.82 18.98 -5.67
N PRO A 209 3.51 19.51 -6.86
CA PRO A 209 2.66 18.80 -7.82
C PRO A 209 3.20 17.42 -8.15
N SER A 210 2.31 16.42 -8.11
CA SER A 210 2.65 15.02 -8.34
C SER A 210 1.89 14.45 -9.53
N ILE A 211 2.55 13.57 -10.29
CA ILE A 211 1.84 12.67 -11.19
C ILE A 211 1.28 11.54 -10.33
N PHE A 212 0.03 11.17 -10.55
CA PHE A 212 -0.63 10.10 -9.78
C PHE A 212 -0.88 8.89 -10.68
N SER A 213 -0.75 7.69 -10.12
CA SER A 213 -1.20 6.47 -10.78
C SER A 213 -2.01 5.59 -9.83
N ALA A 214 -2.97 4.87 -10.39
CA ALA A 214 -3.77 3.85 -9.72
C ALA A 214 -4.32 2.85 -10.75
N LEU A 215 -4.77 1.69 -10.28
CA LEU A 215 -5.53 0.75 -11.10
C LEU A 215 -7.00 1.15 -11.24
N THR A 216 -7.60 0.71 -12.33
CA THR A 216 -9.04 0.76 -12.59
C THR A 216 -9.50 -0.54 -13.26
N ASN A 217 -10.71 -0.97 -12.92
CA ASN A 217 -11.40 -2.10 -13.55
C ASN A 217 -12.38 -1.65 -14.65
N GLY A 218 -12.43 -0.34 -14.95
CA GLY A 218 -13.36 0.23 -15.93
C GLY A 218 -14.81 0.35 -15.43
N GLU A 219 -15.11 -0.13 -14.22
CA GLU A 219 -16.44 -0.06 -13.64
C GLU A 219 -16.74 1.33 -13.05
N GLU A 220 -18.02 1.58 -12.78
CA GLU A 220 -18.49 2.82 -12.15
C GLU A 220 -18.17 2.90 -10.66
N ASN A 221 -17.91 1.76 -10.00
CA ASN A 221 -17.61 1.70 -8.58
C ASN A 221 -16.12 1.93 -8.31
N TYR A 222 -15.82 2.50 -7.15
CA TYR A 222 -14.45 2.61 -6.66
C TYR A 222 -13.91 1.21 -6.29
N SER A 223 -12.76 0.82 -6.85
CA SER A 223 -12.19 -0.53 -6.69
C SER A 223 -10.69 -0.48 -6.36
N TYR A 224 -10.25 -1.47 -5.59
CA TYR A 224 -8.83 -1.75 -5.30
C TYR A 224 -8.23 -2.82 -6.24
N THR A 225 -9.01 -3.27 -7.23
CA THR A 225 -8.57 -4.25 -8.21
C THR A 225 -8.80 -3.70 -9.61
N GLY A 226 -7.95 -4.12 -10.55
CA GLY A 226 -8.07 -3.72 -11.94
C GLY A 226 -6.97 -4.32 -12.79
N ASP A 227 -7.19 -4.31 -14.10
CA ASP A 227 -6.23 -4.74 -15.11
C ASP A 227 -5.77 -3.58 -16.00
N THR A 228 -6.20 -2.35 -15.70
CA THR A 228 -5.78 -1.13 -16.40
C THR A 228 -5.14 -0.17 -15.41
N ILE A 229 -3.97 0.34 -15.77
CA ILE A 229 -3.27 1.42 -15.10
C ILE A 229 -3.84 2.74 -15.63
N LEU A 230 -4.20 3.64 -14.72
CA LEU A 230 -4.63 5.00 -15.00
C LEU A 230 -3.58 5.98 -14.45
N VAL A 231 -3.24 7.00 -15.24
CA VAL A 231 -2.28 8.04 -14.86
C VAL A 231 -2.96 9.41 -14.90
N SER A 232 -2.60 10.32 -14.00
CA SER A 232 -3.19 11.69 -13.94
C SER A 232 -2.94 12.54 -15.18
N THR A 233 -2.04 12.13 -16.08
CA THR A 233 -1.86 12.74 -17.41
C THR A 233 -2.99 12.39 -18.39
N GLY A 234 -3.91 11.51 -18.01
CA GLY A 234 -4.99 10.99 -18.86
C GLY A 234 -4.62 9.72 -19.62
N GLU A 235 -3.38 9.24 -19.49
CA GLU A 235 -2.93 8.00 -20.14
C GLU A 235 -3.45 6.77 -19.40
N THR A 236 -3.80 5.75 -20.18
CA THR A 236 -4.17 4.42 -19.69
C THR A 236 -3.35 3.36 -20.39
N MET A 237 -3.03 2.28 -19.68
CA MET A 237 -2.30 1.14 -20.23
C MET A 237 -2.71 -0.16 -19.52
N PRO A 238 -2.65 -1.31 -20.20
CA PRO A 238 -2.89 -2.60 -19.55
C PRO A 238 -1.86 -2.85 -18.45
N VAL A 239 -2.24 -3.58 -17.40
CA VAL A 239 -1.35 -3.87 -16.27
C VAL A 239 -0.11 -4.67 -16.67
N GLU A 240 -0.19 -5.42 -17.76
CA GLU A 240 0.92 -6.13 -18.38
C GLU A 240 2.05 -5.20 -18.85
N ASP A 241 1.72 -3.94 -19.12
CA ASP A 241 2.65 -2.90 -19.54
C ASP A 241 3.24 -2.09 -18.37
N TYR A 242 3.13 -2.56 -17.12
CA TYR A 242 3.58 -1.82 -15.92
C TYR A 242 5.01 -1.28 -16.02
N LYS A 243 5.95 -1.99 -16.70
CA LYS A 243 7.33 -1.51 -16.92
C LYS A 243 7.44 -0.21 -17.71
N LYS A 244 6.43 0.13 -18.53
CA LYS A 244 6.36 1.43 -19.23
C LYS A 244 6.06 2.58 -18.25
N LEU A 245 5.44 2.28 -17.11
CA LEU A 245 5.17 3.22 -16.02
C LEU A 245 6.31 3.24 -15.00
N THR A 246 6.69 2.07 -14.49
CA THR A 246 7.61 1.87 -13.38
C THR A 246 9.04 1.70 -13.89
N ASN A 247 9.60 2.75 -14.50
CA ASN A 247 10.99 2.73 -14.99
C ASN A 247 11.96 2.72 -13.80
N GLU A 248 12.15 1.55 -13.19
CA GLU A 248 12.94 1.37 -11.98
C GLU A 248 14.44 1.57 -12.22
N PHE A 249 15.10 2.27 -11.31
CA PHE A 249 16.54 2.50 -11.33
C PHE A 249 17.13 2.40 -9.93
N VAL A 250 18.44 2.19 -9.87
CA VAL A 250 19.20 2.05 -8.62
C VAL A 250 19.82 3.39 -8.25
N VAL A 251 19.80 3.72 -6.96
CA VAL A 251 20.53 4.85 -6.38
C VAL A 251 21.55 4.36 -5.36
N ASN A 252 22.63 5.11 -5.15
CA ASN A 252 23.74 4.67 -4.30
C ASN A 252 23.44 4.74 -2.79
N HIS A 253 22.38 5.44 -2.39
CA HIS A 253 22.04 5.70 -0.99
C HIS A 253 20.90 4.85 -0.44
N SER A 254 20.39 3.89 -1.23
CA SER A 254 19.21 3.11 -0.90
C SER A 254 19.34 1.66 -1.36
N HIS A 255 18.97 0.70 -0.51
CA HIS A 255 18.80 -0.71 -0.89
C HIS A 255 17.49 -0.98 -1.64
N ALA A 256 16.64 0.03 -1.77
CA ALA A 256 15.42 0.01 -2.56
C ALA A 256 15.65 0.71 -3.90
N LYS A 257 15.00 0.20 -4.95
CA LYS A 257 14.97 0.88 -6.25
C LYS A 257 14.04 2.10 -6.18
N HIS A 258 14.27 3.05 -7.06
CA HIS A 258 13.43 4.23 -7.26
C HIS A 258 12.71 4.10 -8.60
N SER A 259 11.55 4.76 -8.76
CA SER A 259 10.78 4.74 -10.01
C SER A 259 10.52 6.14 -10.56
N LEU A 260 10.57 6.25 -11.88
CA LEU A 260 10.18 7.45 -12.62
C LEU A 260 9.16 7.10 -13.70
N TYR A 261 8.21 8.00 -13.94
CA TYR A 261 7.33 7.96 -15.11
C TYR A 261 7.71 9.08 -16.08
N LYS A 262 8.22 8.71 -17.27
CA LYS A 262 8.72 9.68 -18.27
C LYS A 262 9.68 10.72 -17.65
N ASP A 263 10.67 10.20 -16.92
CA ASP A 263 11.69 10.98 -16.21
C ASP A 263 11.15 11.93 -15.13
N LYS A 264 9.93 11.68 -14.63
CA LYS A 264 9.31 12.45 -13.55
C LYS A 264 8.91 11.57 -12.38
N PRO A 265 9.08 12.04 -11.13
CA PRO A 265 8.55 11.35 -9.95
C PRO A 265 7.02 11.25 -10.04
N PHE A 266 6.47 10.12 -9.60
CA PHE A 266 5.04 9.91 -9.51
C PHE A 266 4.67 9.20 -8.22
N MET A 267 3.41 9.32 -7.83
CA MET A 267 2.87 8.83 -6.57
C MET A 267 1.76 7.80 -6.81
N VAL A 268 1.79 6.76 -5.98
CA VAL A 268 0.71 5.80 -5.76
C VAL A 268 0.26 5.85 -4.30
N GLY A 269 -0.94 5.35 -3.99
CA GLY A 269 -1.51 5.35 -2.63
C GLY A 269 -2.88 6.01 -2.57
N SER A 270 -3.38 6.26 -1.36
CA SER A 270 -4.75 6.75 -1.16
C SER A 270 -5.02 8.10 -1.82
N LEU A 271 -4.09 9.05 -1.70
CA LEU A 271 -4.19 10.35 -2.35
C LEU A 271 -4.26 10.21 -3.88
N ALA A 272 -3.44 9.33 -4.45
CA ALA A 272 -3.43 9.06 -5.89
C ALA A 272 -4.75 8.45 -6.37
N ARG A 273 -5.26 7.44 -5.65
CA ARG A 273 -6.53 6.79 -5.98
C ARG A 273 -7.71 7.75 -5.86
N LEU A 274 -7.76 8.59 -4.82
CA LEU A 274 -8.82 9.60 -4.66
C LEU A 274 -8.71 10.72 -5.69
N TYR A 275 -7.49 11.15 -6.03
CA TYR A 275 -7.30 12.13 -7.10
C TYR A 275 -7.91 11.64 -8.42
N LEU A 276 -7.72 10.36 -8.75
CA LEU A 276 -8.17 9.76 -10.01
C LEU A 276 -9.62 9.27 -9.99
N ASN A 277 -10.10 8.78 -8.85
CA ASN A 277 -11.33 8.00 -8.77
C ASN A 277 -12.36 8.49 -7.73
N ARG A 278 -12.16 9.63 -7.03
CA ARG A 278 -13.12 10.11 -6.00
C ARG A 278 -14.57 10.26 -6.48
N GLN A 279 -14.78 10.55 -7.76
CA GLN A 279 -16.09 10.63 -8.40
C GLN A 279 -16.86 9.29 -8.41
N LYS A 280 -16.14 8.17 -8.25
CA LYS A 280 -16.70 6.82 -8.16
C LYS A 280 -17.12 6.43 -6.75
N LEU A 281 -16.79 7.25 -5.74
CA LEU A 281 -17.23 7.02 -4.37
C LEU A 281 -18.73 7.23 -4.26
N LYS A 282 -19.40 6.28 -3.59
CA LYS A 282 -20.85 6.29 -3.33
C LYS A 282 -21.07 6.30 -1.81
N GLY A 283 -22.33 6.24 -1.38
CA GLY A 283 -22.66 6.11 0.05
C GLY A 283 -22.15 7.28 0.91
N LYS A 284 -21.80 6.96 2.15
CA LYS A 284 -21.27 7.90 3.14
C LYS A 284 -19.87 8.37 2.77
N ALA A 285 -19.01 7.49 2.25
CA ALA A 285 -17.67 7.88 1.79
C ALA A 285 -17.72 8.94 0.69
N GLY A 286 -18.62 8.80 -0.29
CA GLY A 286 -18.84 9.80 -1.33
C GLY A 286 -19.42 11.12 -0.81
N GLN A 287 -20.25 11.09 0.24
CA GLN A 287 -20.77 12.30 0.90
C GLN A 287 -19.66 13.05 1.62
N GLU A 288 -18.83 12.35 2.41
CA GLU A 288 -17.69 12.95 3.09
C GLU A 288 -16.68 13.50 2.09
N MET A 289 -16.39 12.78 1.01
CA MET A 289 -15.44 13.26 0.00
C MET A 289 -15.94 14.50 -0.74
N LYS A 290 -17.25 14.63 -0.98
CA LYS A 290 -17.85 15.88 -1.49
C LYS A 290 -17.78 17.03 -0.48
N ARG A 291 -17.97 16.75 0.82
CA ARG A 291 -17.83 17.76 1.89
C ARG A 291 -16.40 18.30 1.95
N LEU A 292 -15.42 17.41 1.80
CA LEU A 292 -13.99 17.72 1.85
C LEU A 292 -13.43 18.32 0.55
N GLU A 293 -14.18 18.29 -0.56
CA GLU A 293 -13.70 18.64 -1.90
C GLU A 293 -13.09 20.05 -1.98
N LYS A 294 -13.63 21.03 -1.23
CA LYS A 294 -13.11 22.41 -1.22
C LYS A 294 -11.74 22.55 -0.56
N SER A 295 -11.42 21.65 0.36
CA SER A 295 -10.16 21.65 1.10
C SER A 295 -9.13 20.70 0.49
N PHE A 296 -9.56 19.81 -0.41
CA PHE A 296 -8.72 18.79 -1.03
C PHE A 296 -7.53 19.42 -1.76
N ASP A 297 -6.34 19.09 -1.29
CA ASP A 297 -5.08 19.66 -1.77
C ASP A 297 -4.11 18.55 -2.18
N PRO A 298 -4.13 18.13 -3.46
CA PRO A 298 -3.32 17.02 -3.93
C PRO A 298 -1.81 17.34 -4.00
N ASP A 299 -1.44 18.61 -3.90
CA ASP A 299 -0.03 19.02 -3.90
C ASP A 299 0.60 18.94 -2.50
N ASN A 300 -0.20 18.57 -1.48
CA ASN A 300 0.24 18.36 -0.11
C ASN A 300 0.07 16.90 0.28
N ILE A 301 1.18 16.16 0.37
CA ILE A 301 1.18 14.72 0.67
C ILE A 301 0.47 14.37 1.98
N LEU A 302 0.43 15.28 2.95
CA LEU A 302 -0.25 15.04 4.22
C LEU A 302 -1.75 14.75 4.06
N TRP A 303 -2.37 15.15 2.94
CA TRP A 303 -3.74 14.77 2.58
C TRP A 303 -3.91 13.26 2.35
N ASN A 304 -2.84 12.51 2.11
CA ASN A 304 -2.89 11.06 2.00
C ASN A 304 -3.48 10.43 3.28
N ASN A 305 -3.20 10.97 4.47
CA ASN A 305 -3.76 10.48 5.73
C ASN A 305 -5.28 10.62 5.78
N LEU A 306 -5.81 11.80 5.42
CA LEU A 306 -7.25 11.99 5.34
C LEU A 306 -7.87 11.13 4.23
N GLY A 307 -7.14 10.93 3.13
CA GLY A 307 -7.54 10.00 2.08
C GLY A 307 -7.67 8.56 2.55
N GLN A 308 -6.74 8.08 3.39
CA GLN A 308 -6.81 6.76 4.01
C GLN A 308 -8.03 6.62 4.94
N ALA A 309 -8.41 7.67 5.66
CA ALA A 309 -9.60 7.65 6.51
C ALA A 309 -10.88 7.50 5.67
N VAL A 310 -10.98 8.23 4.55
CA VAL A 310 -12.10 8.09 3.59
C VAL A 310 -12.10 6.71 2.94
N GLU A 311 -10.94 6.17 2.56
CA GLU A 311 -10.83 4.82 2.02
C GLU A 311 -11.20 3.74 3.05
N ASN A 312 -10.98 3.96 4.34
CA ASN A 312 -11.42 3.04 5.39
C ASN A 312 -12.96 2.92 5.40
N LEU A 313 -13.65 4.06 5.40
CA LEU A 313 -15.11 4.12 5.31
C LEU A 313 -15.64 3.49 4.01
N GLN A 314 -15.04 3.86 2.86
CA GLN A 314 -15.38 3.26 1.56
C GLN A 314 -15.20 1.74 1.56
N SER A 315 -14.14 1.25 2.19
CA SER A 315 -13.84 -0.19 2.23
C SER A 315 -14.85 -0.96 3.06
N MET A 316 -15.36 -0.35 4.15
CA MET A 316 -16.42 -0.94 4.95
C MET A 316 -17.76 -0.98 4.20
N GLU A 317 -18.14 0.11 3.53
CA GLU A 317 -19.36 0.14 2.71
C GLU A 317 -19.28 -0.87 1.56
N ARG A 318 -18.13 -0.97 0.89
CA ARG A 318 -17.90 -1.95 -0.17
C ARG A 318 -17.91 -3.39 0.35
N ALA A 319 -17.37 -3.65 1.54
CA ALA A 319 -17.39 -4.98 2.13
C ALA A 319 -18.83 -5.46 2.40
N ILE A 320 -19.70 -4.57 2.91
CA ILE A 320 -21.13 -4.85 3.09
C ILE A 320 -21.79 -5.16 1.73
N GLU A 321 -21.54 -4.33 0.71
CA GLU A 321 -22.09 -4.53 -0.63
C GLU A 321 -21.68 -5.90 -1.22
N ILE A 322 -20.41 -6.28 -1.08
CA ILE A 322 -19.91 -7.57 -1.57
C ILE A 322 -20.60 -8.74 -0.86
N ILE A 323 -20.77 -8.66 0.46
CA ILE A 323 -21.46 -9.71 1.22
C ILE A 323 -22.92 -9.83 0.75
N ASP A 324 -23.61 -8.71 0.58
CA ASP A 324 -24.99 -8.70 0.06
C ASP A 324 -25.08 -9.29 -1.35
N GLN A 325 -24.12 -8.98 -2.22
CA GLN A 325 -24.02 -9.57 -3.57
C GLN A 325 -23.73 -11.07 -3.55
N LEU A 326 -22.84 -11.52 -2.67
CA LEU A 326 -22.55 -12.95 -2.52
C LEU A 326 -23.82 -13.71 -2.12
N MET A 327 -24.58 -13.21 -1.15
CA MET A 327 -25.83 -13.83 -0.70
C MET A 327 -26.90 -13.80 -1.80
N GLY A 328 -27.04 -12.68 -2.51
CA GLY A 328 -28.02 -12.52 -3.58
C GLY A 328 -27.77 -13.41 -4.81
N ASP A 329 -26.50 -13.69 -5.12
CA ASP A 329 -26.11 -14.46 -6.31
C ASP A 329 -26.06 -15.99 -6.07
N GLY A 330 -26.48 -16.46 -4.90
CA GLY A 330 -26.49 -17.88 -4.56
C GLY A 330 -25.12 -18.41 -4.15
N TYR A 331 -24.58 -17.84 -3.08
CA TYR A 331 -23.33 -18.29 -2.45
C TYR A 331 -23.31 -19.81 -2.21
N ARG A 332 -22.17 -20.44 -2.50
CA ARG A 332 -22.03 -21.90 -2.39
C ARG A 332 -20.58 -22.33 -2.21
N GLU A 333 -20.39 -23.57 -1.78
CA GLU A 333 -19.08 -24.21 -1.85
C GLU A 333 -18.57 -24.29 -3.29
N GLU A 334 -17.28 -24.05 -3.48
CA GLU A 334 -16.59 -24.15 -4.77
C GLU A 334 -15.31 -24.96 -4.64
N GLU A 335 -15.06 -25.85 -5.59
CA GLU A 335 -13.78 -26.56 -5.67
C GLU A 335 -12.70 -25.68 -6.31
N ILE A 336 -11.45 -25.90 -5.93
CA ILE A 336 -10.30 -25.26 -6.57
C ILE A 336 -10.24 -25.70 -8.03
N VAL A 337 -10.27 -24.72 -8.94
CA VAL A 337 -10.08 -24.94 -10.37
C VAL A 337 -8.65 -25.41 -10.61
N LYS A 338 -8.48 -26.55 -11.28
CA LYS A 338 -7.16 -27.10 -11.63
C LYS A 338 -6.89 -26.98 -13.13
N PRO A 339 -5.68 -26.59 -13.55
CA PRO A 339 -5.33 -26.59 -14.96
C PRO A 339 -5.31 -28.02 -15.52
N LEU A 340 -5.91 -28.24 -16.69
CA LEU A 340 -5.86 -29.55 -17.36
C LEU A 340 -4.45 -29.92 -17.82
N LYS A 341 -3.71 -28.91 -18.31
CA LYS A 341 -2.30 -29.03 -18.71
C LYS A 341 -1.65 -27.65 -18.68
N ILE A 342 -0.45 -27.57 -18.13
CA ILE A 342 0.36 -26.35 -18.13
C ILE A 342 1.13 -26.31 -19.45
N LYS A 343 0.98 -25.21 -20.20
CA LYS A 343 1.70 -24.98 -21.46
C LYS A 343 2.93 -24.11 -21.29
N GLY A 344 3.12 -23.55 -20.10
CA GLY A 344 4.01 -22.43 -19.85
C GLY A 344 3.42 -21.11 -20.37
N GLY A 345 3.87 -20.01 -19.79
CA GLY A 345 3.38 -18.67 -20.11
C GLY A 345 3.91 -17.61 -19.16
N SER A 346 3.61 -16.36 -19.46
CA SER A 346 3.92 -15.21 -18.60
C SER A 346 2.64 -14.52 -18.18
N GLY A 347 2.58 -14.08 -16.93
CA GLY A 347 1.42 -13.40 -16.37
C GLY A 347 1.85 -12.26 -15.47
N SER A 348 1.27 -11.08 -15.72
CA SER A 348 1.47 -9.87 -14.93
C SER A 348 0.14 -9.45 -14.31
N ALA A 349 0.16 -9.14 -13.03
CA ALA A 349 -1.01 -8.68 -12.31
C ALA A 349 -0.68 -7.50 -11.41
N GLY A 350 -1.69 -6.67 -11.20
CA GLY A 350 -1.68 -5.57 -10.24
C GLY A 350 -2.81 -5.70 -9.22
N THR A 351 -2.59 -5.11 -8.06
CA THR A 351 -3.61 -4.80 -7.06
C THR A 351 -3.29 -3.48 -6.38
N GLU A 352 -4.31 -2.77 -5.89
CA GLU A 352 -4.10 -1.63 -4.99
C GLU A 352 -3.92 -2.16 -3.57
N ALA A 353 -2.66 -2.24 -3.14
CA ALA A 353 -2.34 -2.42 -1.74
C ALA A 353 -2.62 -1.11 -0.98
N PRO A 354 -2.68 -1.11 0.37
CA PRO A 354 -2.93 0.10 1.16
C PRO A 354 -2.04 1.27 0.74
N ARG A 355 -0.77 0.98 0.48
CA ARG A 355 0.29 1.96 0.17
C ARG A 355 0.37 2.38 -1.30
N GLY A 356 -0.45 1.76 -2.16
CA GLY A 356 -0.50 2.04 -3.60
C GLY A 356 -0.46 0.78 -4.46
N THR A 357 -0.25 0.96 -5.76
CA THR A 357 -0.26 -0.15 -6.71
C THR A 357 0.94 -1.08 -6.50
N LEU A 358 0.63 -2.37 -6.38
CA LEU A 358 1.58 -3.46 -6.25
C LEU A 358 1.52 -4.32 -7.52
N TYR A 359 2.68 -4.57 -8.14
CA TYR A 359 2.78 -5.39 -9.35
C TYR A 359 3.59 -6.66 -9.08
N HIS A 360 3.10 -7.79 -9.59
CA HIS A 360 3.84 -9.04 -9.66
C HIS A 360 3.77 -9.58 -11.09
N SER A 361 4.89 -10.09 -11.60
CA SER A 361 4.99 -10.70 -12.92
C SER A 361 5.84 -11.96 -12.84
N TYR A 362 5.35 -13.05 -13.43
CA TYR A 362 6.05 -14.34 -13.44
C TYR A 362 6.03 -14.98 -14.81
N THR A 363 7.11 -15.68 -15.14
CA THR A 363 7.17 -16.62 -16.25
C THR A 363 7.26 -18.04 -15.69
N ILE A 364 6.40 -18.92 -16.19
CA ILE A 364 6.28 -20.33 -15.77
C ILE A 364 6.51 -21.21 -16.99
N ASP A 365 7.29 -22.27 -16.85
CA ASP A 365 7.51 -23.25 -17.92
C ASP A 365 6.41 -24.33 -18.01
N SER A 366 6.55 -25.28 -18.92
CA SER A 366 5.58 -26.36 -19.11
C SER A 366 5.51 -27.36 -17.95
N ASP A 367 6.54 -27.40 -17.09
CA ASP A 367 6.61 -28.26 -15.91
C ASP A 367 6.05 -27.56 -14.66
N GLY A 368 5.56 -26.31 -14.82
CA GLY A 368 5.00 -25.52 -13.74
C GLY A 368 6.05 -24.83 -12.87
N LEU A 369 7.31 -24.78 -13.32
CA LEU A 369 8.40 -24.13 -12.59
C LEU A 369 8.54 -22.66 -13.02
N VAL A 370 8.80 -21.80 -12.04
CA VAL A 370 9.05 -20.37 -12.28
C VAL A 370 10.43 -20.18 -12.89
N THR A 371 10.51 -19.56 -14.06
CA THR A 371 11.79 -19.25 -14.73
C THR A 371 12.24 -17.81 -14.51
N ASP A 372 11.28 -16.89 -14.36
CA ASP A 372 11.51 -15.46 -14.17
C ASP A 372 10.44 -14.86 -13.23
N ALA A 373 10.84 -13.83 -12.48
CA ALA A 373 9.99 -13.16 -11.50
C ALA A 373 10.39 -11.70 -11.34
N ASP A 374 9.37 -10.83 -11.22
CA ASP A 374 9.54 -9.39 -11.02
C ASP A 374 8.45 -8.89 -10.07
N VAL A 375 8.84 -8.12 -9.06
CA VAL A 375 7.95 -7.57 -8.04
C VAL A 375 8.26 -6.08 -7.83
N ILE A 376 7.27 -5.23 -8.07
CA ILE A 376 7.39 -3.79 -7.86
C ILE A 376 6.42 -3.35 -6.78
N THR A 377 6.97 -2.84 -5.68
CA THR A 377 6.18 -2.51 -4.49
C THR A 377 5.84 -1.02 -4.42
N PRO A 378 4.71 -0.65 -3.77
CA PRO A 378 4.24 0.73 -3.75
C PRO A 378 5.25 1.69 -3.12
N THR A 379 5.95 1.26 -2.07
CA THR A 379 6.95 2.08 -1.40
C THR A 379 8.14 2.37 -2.32
N ALA A 380 8.63 1.39 -3.09
CA ALA A 380 9.70 1.62 -4.07
C ALA A 380 9.29 2.62 -5.16
N ILE A 381 8.03 2.56 -5.60
CA ILE A 381 7.45 3.54 -6.53
C ILE A 381 7.49 4.96 -5.93
N ASN A 382 7.09 5.08 -4.66
CA ASN A 382 6.94 6.38 -3.99
C ASN A 382 8.26 7.02 -3.53
N LEU A 383 9.40 6.32 -3.46
CA LEU A 383 10.64 6.85 -2.88
C LEU A 383 11.13 8.12 -3.58
N GLU A 384 11.10 8.16 -4.90
CA GLU A 384 11.55 9.33 -5.65
C GLU A 384 10.60 10.54 -5.45
N ASN A 385 9.29 10.30 -5.39
CA ASN A 385 8.33 11.36 -5.11
C ASN A 385 8.42 11.85 -3.66
N MET A 386 8.76 10.95 -2.73
CA MET A 386 9.01 11.28 -1.33
C MET A 386 10.24 12.18 -1.17
N GLU A 387 11.35 11.89 -1.87
CA GLU A 387 12.51 12.79 -1.88
C GLU A 387 12.16 14.17 -2.43
N LYS A 388 11.39 14.23 -3.52
CA LYS A 388 10.88 15.49 -4.09
C LYS A 388 10.07 16.29 -3.06
N ASP A 389 9.18 15.64 -2.30
CA ASP A 389 8.34 16.33 -1.31
C ASP A 389 9.12 16.75 -0.07
N ILE A 390 10.11 15.96 0.36
CA ILE A 390 11.05 16.34 1.43
C ILE A 390 11.90 17.55 1.00
N ARG A 391 12.30 17.65 -0.28
CA ARG A 391 12.95 18.86 -0.81
C ARG A 391 12.04 20.07 -0.68
N ALA A 392 10.77 19.94 -1.09
CA ALA A 392 9.79 21.02 -0.97
C ALA A 392 9.57 21.45 0.50
N ALA A 393 9.43 20.47 1.41
CA ALA A 393 9.28 20.74 2.83
C ALA A 393 10.51 21.42 3.45
N THR A 394 11.70 20.97 3.08
CA THR A 394 12.95 21.57 3.55
C THR A 394 13.04 23.03 3.15
N ILE A 395 12.65 23.38 1.91
CA ILE A 395 12.68 24.77 1.43
C ILE A 395 11.70 25.64 2.20
N LEU A 396 10.48 25.15 2.45
CA LEU A 396 9.44 25.89 3.17
C LEU A 396 9.77 26.07 4.65
N ALA A 397 10.44 25.09 5.27
CA ALA A 397 10.77 25.06 6.69
C ALA A 397 12.27 25.35 6.97
N ILE A 398 12.98 25.99 6.03
CA ILE A 398 14.44 26.17 6.14
C ILE A 398 14.89 27.07 7.30
N ASP A 399 13.99 27.95 7.75
CA ASP A 399 14.21 28.89 8.84
C ASP A 399 13.78 28.35 10.21
N ASP A 400 13.22 27.13 10.25
CA ASP A 400 12.82 26.49 11.50
C ASP A 400 14.03 25.99 12.30
N ALA A 401 13.81 25.74 13.59
CA ALA A 401 14.78 25.02 14.40
C ALA A 401 15.03 23.61 13.84
N GLU A 402 16.24 23.07 14.04
CA GLU A 402 16.63 21.78 13.45
C GLU A 402 15.65 20.65 13.80
N GLU A 403 15.23 20.59 15.06
CA GLU A 403 14.33 19.54 15.57
C GLU A 403 12.92 19.67 15.00
N ASP A 404 12.42 20.90 14.82
CA ASP A 404 11.12 21.15 14.19
C ASP A 404 11.15 20.77 12.71
N LEU A 405 12.24 21.11 12.01
CA LEU A 405 12.46 20.71 10.63
C LEU A 405 12.53 19.18 10.52
N LYS A 406 13.32 18.49 11.36
CA LYS A 406 13.37 17.02 11.40
C LYS A 406 11.97 16.42 11.55
N LEU A 407 11.21 16.87 12.54
CA LEU A 407 9.84 16.37 12.78
C LEU A 407 8.94 16.57 11.56
N LYS A 408 9.03 17.72 10.86
CA LYS A 408 8.30 17.97 9.62
C LYS A 408 8.70 17.01 8.51
N LEU A 409 10.00 16.74 8.33
CA LEU A 409 10.47 15.77 7.33
C LEU A 409 9.98 14.35 7.64
N GLU A 410 9.98 13.97 8.93
CA GLU A 410 9.43 12.68 9.33
C GLU A 410 7.91 12.59 9.09
N LYS A 411 7.15 13.66 9.37
CA LYS A 411 5.70 13.73 9.06
C LYS A 411 5.44 13.55 7.56
N VAL A 412 6.24 14.18 6.70
CA VAL A 412 6.18 14.01 5.24
C VAL A 412 6.44 12.55 4.86
N ALA A 413 7.51 11.95 5.36
CA ALA A 413 7.83 10.56 5.07
C ALA A 413 6.73 9.60 5.56
N ARG A 414 6.22 9.80 6.79
CA ARG A 414 5.12 9.01 7.36
C ARG A 414 3.81 9.19 6.60
N ALA A 415 3.52 10.35 6.03
CA ALA A 415 2.30 10.55 5.24
C ALA A 415 2.22 9.64 4.00
N TYR A 416 3.34 9.11 3.51
CA TYR A 416 3.35 8.07 2.46
C TYR A 416 2.99 6.67 2.96
N ASP A 417 2.88 6.45 4.28
CA ASP A 417 2.78 5.14 4.93
C ASP A 417 3.84 4.14 4.41
N PRO A 418 5.15 4.48 4.45
CA PRO A 418 6.16 3.64 3.83
C PRO A 418 6.29 2.28 4.54
N CYS A 419 6.38 1.25 3.73
CA CYS A 419 6.72 -0.11 4.14
C CYS A 419 8.07 -0.45 3.54
N ILE A 420 9.13 -0.15 4.29
CA ILE A 420 10.51 -0.23 3.84
C ILE A 420 10.93 -1.68 3.65
N SER A 421 10.41 -2.62 4.44
CA SER A 421 10.70 -4.04 4.21
C SER A 421 10.23 -4.47 2.83
N CYS A 422 9.09 -3.97 2.34
CA CYS A 422 8.59 -4.30 1.00
C CYS A 422 9.48 -3.81 -0.15
N SER A 423 10.29 -2.77 0.03
CA SER A 423 10.92 -2.07 -1.09
C SER A 423 12.35 -2.54 -1.43
N VAL A 424 12.92 -3.47 -0.67
CA VAL A 424 14.35 -3.81 -0.79
C VAL A 424 14.67 -4.97 -1.72
N HIS A 425 15.54 -4.69 -2.70
CA HIS A 425 15.99 -5.66 -3.72
C HIS A 425 17.52 -5.65 -3.92
N LEU A 426 18.28 -4.76 -3.27
CA LEU A 426 19.70 -4.50 -3.58
C LEU A 426 20.65 -4.71 -2.40
N VAL A 427 21.79 -5.35 -2.64
CA VAL A 427 22.89 -5.51 -1.66
C VAL A 427 24.11 -4.72 -2.12
N ASP A 428 24.74 -4.02 -1.16
CA ASP A 428 26.06 -3.40 -1.34
C ASP A 428 27.17 -4.47 -1.26
N LEU A 429 27.80 -4.78 -2.39
CA LEU A 429 28.96 -5.67 -2.45
C LEU A 429 30.25 -4.89 -2.17
N ARG A 430 30.58 -4.71 -0.89
CA ARG A 430 31.89 -4.15 -0.50
C ARG A 430 32.98 -5.20 -0.70
N LYS A 431 33.87 -4.98 -1.66
CA LYS A 431 35.13 -5.72 -1.73
C LYS A 431 35.96 -5.39 -0.50
N GLU A 432 36.10 -6.33 0.43
CA GLU A 432 37.14 -6.23 1.45
C GLU A 432 38.49 -6.06 0.75
N LYS A 433 39.15 -4.92 0.96
CA LYS A 433 40.58 -4.84 0.73
C LYS A 433 41.21 -5.74 1.78
N ASN A 434 41.58 -6.97 1.38
CA ASN A 434 42.46 -7.82 2.16
C ASN A 434 43.69 -7.00 2.56
N SER A 435 43.67 -6.46 3.77
CA SER A 435 44.85 -6.01 4.46
C SER A 435 45.39 -7.27 5.12
N GLN A 436 46.09 -8.08 4.32
CA GLN A 436 46.99 -9.07 4.88
C GLN A 436 48.29 -8.38 5.32
N PRO A 437 48.88 -8.83 6.44
CA PRO A 437 49.70 -8.04 7.35
C PRO A 437 51.05 -7.58 6.80
#